data_AF-A0A3L7SQT0-F1
#
_entry.id   AF-A0A3L7SQT0-F1
#
_cell.length_a   1.000
_cell.length_b   1.000
_cell.length_c   1.000
_cell.angle_alpha   90.00
_cell.angle_beta   90.00
_cell.angle_gamma   90.00
#
_symmetry.space_group_name_H-M   'P 1'
#
loop_
_entity.id
_entity.type
_entity.pdbx_description
1 polymer ?
#
loop_
_entity_poly.entity_id
_entity_poly.type
_entity_poly.pdbx_seq_one_letter_code
_entity_poly.pdbx_strand_id
1 'polypeptide(L)'
;MAIIAILLLAVLAAVAGWWFWPKSTQVPQTVALAKSLLGNGGKPDNQAIRQVVTSVDRMPREDLFQLWRAVGEEWLRLRQEAIDRYFTAPAAEKPQLLDAEIERLKALRELILALNPEANPNEPPRMPREGGRGRRGRGKGADNKPVDEAAAKAAADRRAVVERYEEALATHAKSRRIALPTFR
;
A
#
# COMPACT_ATOMS: atom_id res chain seq x y z
N MET A 1 -6.24 30.42 -12.23
CA MET A 1 -7.07 29.43 -12.96
C MET A 1 -6.35 28.71 -14.11
N ALA A 2 -5.04 28.90 -14.32
CA ALA A 2 -4.30 28.22 -15.40
C ALA A 2 -3.60 26.90 -14.98
N ILE A 3 -3.42 26.65 -13.67
CA ILE A 3 -2.66 25.50 -13.15
C ILE A 3 -3.48 24.20 -13.17
N ILE A 4 -4.81 24.29 -13.02
CA ILE A 4 -5.72 23.13 -13.00
C ILE A 4 -5.86 22.49 -14.39
N ALA A 5 -5.74 23.29 -15.46
CA ALA A 5 -5.82 22.79 -16.83
C ALA A 5 -4.59 21.97 -17.25
N ILE A 6 -3.41 22.25 -16.68
CA ILE A 6 -2.15 21.59 -17.05
C ILE A 6 -2.06 20.17 -16.48
N LEU A 7 -2.62 19.93 -15.29
CA LEU A 7 -2.69 18.59 -14.69
C LEU A 7 -3.69 17.68 -15.41
N LEU A 8 -4.81 18.21 -15.90
CA LEU A 8 -5.78 17.45 -16.70
C LEU A 8 -5.26 17.12 -18.11
N LEU A 9 -4.46 18.01 -18.71
CA LEU A 9 -3.82 17.76 -20.02
C LEU A 9 -2.68 16.74 -19.96
N ALA A 10 -1.97 16.61 -18.83
CA ALA A 10 -0.99 15.53 -18.64
C ALA A 10 -1.65 14.14 -18.53
N VAL A 11 -2.85 14.07 -17.95
CA VAL A 11 -3.64 12.84 -17.87
C VAL A 11 -4.19 12.44 -19.25
N LEU A 12 -4.56 13.40 -20.11
CA LEU A 12 -5.06 13.12 -21.47
C LEU A 12 -3.96 12.87 -22.50
N ALA A 13 -2.77 13.48 -22.37
CA ALA A 13 -1.63 13.17 -23.24
C ALA A 13 -1.09 11.74 -23.00
N ALA A 14 -1.34 11.16 -21.82
CA ALA A 14 -1.08 9.74 -21.55
C ALA A 14 -2.06 8.79 -22.29
N VAL A 15 -3.20 9.28 -22.79
CA VAL A 15 -4.26 8.46 -23.42
C VAL A 15 -3.91 8.08 -24.86
N ALA A 16 -3.19 8.93 -25.60
CA ALA A 16 -2.86 8.66 -27.01
C ALA A 16 -1.53 7.92 -27.22
N GLY A 17 -0.59 7.98 -26.27
CA GLY A 17 0.72 7.32 -26.36
C GLY A 17 0.72 5.82 -26.02
N TRP A 18 -0.38 5.31 -25.46
CA TRP A 18 -0.45 3.97 -24.86
C TRP A 18 -0.27 2.81 -25.87
N TRP A 19 -0.63 3.03 -27.14
CA TRP A 19 -0.57 1.97 -28.16
C TRP A 19 0.84 1.74 -28.72
N PHE A 20 1.77 2.68 -28.54
CA PHE A 20 3.08 2.68 -29.20
C PHE A 20 4.28 2.64 -28.25
N TRP A 21 4.09 2.58 -26.94
CA TRP A 21 5.21 2.70 -26.01
C TRP A 21 5.94 1.38 -25.69
N PRO A 22 7.29 1.40 -25.59
CA PRO A 22 8.08 0.23 -25.22
C PRO A 22 7.67 -0.33 -23.85
N LYS A 23 7.72 -1.65 -23.70
CA LYS A 23 7.40 -2.36 -22.45
C LYS A 23 8.10 -1.78 -21.20
N SER A 24 9.27 -1.16 -21.37
CA SER A 24 10.06 -0.56 -20.29
C SER A 24 9.42 0.64 -19.58
N THR A 25 8.43 1.32 -20.20
CA THR A 25 7.77 2.49 -19.58
C THR A 25 6.49 2.15 -18.83
N GLN A 26 5.99 0.91 -18.93
CA GLN A 26 4.71 0.51 -18.34
C GLN A 26 4.80 0.28 -16.82
N VAL A 27 5.93 -0.24 -16.33
CA VAL A 27 6.15 -0.48 -14.88
C VAL A 27 6.17 0.83 -14.09
N PRO A 28 6.98 1.86 -14.43
CA PRO A 28 7.00 3.11 -13.68
C PRO A 28 5.65 3.83 -13.64
N GLN A 29 4.88 3.79 -14.75
CA GLN A 29 3.56 4.41 -14.84
C GLN A 29 2.52 3.68 -13.97
N THR A 30 2.52 2.35 -14.00
CA THR A 30 1.62 1.53 -13.19
C THR A 30 1.96 1.65 -11.70
N VAL A 31 3.25 1.76 -11.36
CA VAL A 31 3.70 2.09 -10.00
C VAL A 31 3.19 3.47 -9.60
N ALA A 32 3.36 4.51 -10.41
CA ALA A 32 2.91 5.86 -10.09
C ALA A 32 1.39 5.92 -9.87
N LEU A 33 0.61 5.22 -10.70
CA LEU A 33 -0.84 5.11 -10.57
C LEU A 33 -1.23 4.39 -9.28
N ALA A 34 -0.60 3.25 -8.99
CA ALA A 34 -0.82 2.50 -7.77
C ALA A 34 -0.45 3.31 -6.50
N LYS A 35 0.65 4.05 -6.54
CA LYS A 35 1.06 4.97 -5.46
C LYS A 35 0.05 6.10 -5.26
N SER A 36 -0.45 6.69 -6.35
CA SER A 36 -1.48 7.73 -6.28
C SER A 36 -2.79 7.22 -5.65
N LEU A 37 -3.20 5.99 -5.99
CA LEU A 37 -4.38 5.36 -5.39
C LEU A 37 -4.24 5.17 -3.88
N LEU A 38 -3.05 4.81 -3.39
CA LEU A 38 -2.79 4.65 -1.95
C LEU A 38 -2.62 6.00 -1.23
N GLY A 39 -2.02 6.99 -1.90
CA GLY A 39 -1.74 8.30 -1.33
C GLY A 39 -3.00 9.17 -1.13
N ASN A 40 -3.97 9.09 -2.03
CA ASN A 40 -5.13 10.00 -2.08
C ASN A 40 -6.24 9.71 -1.04
N GLY A 41 -5.97 8.90 0.00
CA GLY A 41 -6.88 8.77 1.14
C GLY A 41 -8.26 8.19 0.83
N GLY A 42 -8.38 7.51 -0.32
CA GLY A 42 -9.51 6.64 -0.63
C GLY A 42 -10.76 7.34 -1.17
N LYS A 43 -10.87 7.31 -2.49
CA LYS A 43 -11.75 6.33 -3.14
C LYS A 43 -10.96 5.81 -4.33
N PRO A 44 -10.90 4.49 -4.54
CA PRO A 44 -10.30 3.98 -5.75
C PRO A 44 -11.08 4.54 -6.94
N ASP A 45 -10.38 5.29 -7.80
CA ASP A 45 -10.96 5.62 -9.09
C ASP A 45 -11.07 4.30 -9.85
N ASN A 46 -12.30 3.82 -10.05
CA ASN A 46 -12.59 2.58 -10.77
C ASN A 46 -11.97 2.57 -12.17
N GLN A 47 -11.73 3.74 -12.76
CA GLN A 47 -10.99 3.85 -14.03
C GLN A 47 -9.50 3.59 -13.82
N ALA A 48 -8.87 4.19 -12.81
CA ALA A 48 -7.48 3.94 -12.47
C ALA A 48 -7.22 2.47 -12.09
N ILE A 49 -8.11 1.82 -11.33
CA ILE A 49 -7.98 0.37 -11.06
C ILE A 49 -8.06 -0.44 -12.34
N ARG A 50 -9.03 -0.16 -13.23
CA ARG A 50 -9.13 -0.86 -14.52
C ARG A 50 -7.90 -0.67 -15.40
N GLN A 51 -7.28 0.50 -15.34
CA GLN A 51 -6.00 0.76 -16.02
C GLN A 51 -4.86 -0.06 -15.42
N VAL A 52 -4.79 -0.19 -14.09
CA VAL A 52 -3.82 -1.08 -13.42
C VAL A 52 -4.04 -2.52 -13.89
N VAL A 53 -5.26 -3.06 -13.82
CA VAL A 53 -5.58 -4.43 -14.26
C VAL A 53 -5.16 -4.67 -15.71
N THR A 54 -5.55 -3.77 -16.63
CA THR A 54 -5.22 -3.90 -18.05
C THR A 54 -3.70 -3.88 -18.30
N SER A 55 -2.96 -3.13 -17.49
CA SER A 55 -1.50 -3.07 -17.56
C SER A 55 -0.88 -4.37 -17.05
N VAL A 56 -1.33 -4.85 -15.89
CA VAL A 56 -0.88 -6.09 -15.22
C VAL A 56 -1.06 -7.30 -16.15
N ASP A 57 -2.20 -7.43 -16.82
CA ASP A 57 -2.49 -8.55 -17.73
C ASP A 57 -1.48 -8.67 -18.90
N ARG A 58 -0.76 -7.59 -19.20
CA ARG A 58 0.22 -7.51 -20.30
C ARG A 58 1.67 -7.55 -19.81
N MET A 59 1.90 -7.53 -18.50
CA MET A 59 3.24 -7.51 -17.92
C MET A 59 3.83 -8.93 -17.80
N PRO A 60 5.14 -9.09 -18.06
CA PRO A 60 5.84 -10.32 -17.69
C PRO A 60 5.93 -10.46 -16.17
N ARG A 61 6.18 -11.68 -15.70
CA ARG A 61 6.17 -12.03 -14.28
C ARG A 61 7.18 -11.22 -13.45
N GLU A 62 8.34 -10.92 -14.03
CA GLU A 62 9.41 -10.14 -13.39
C GLU A 62 8.95 -8.70 -13.11
N ASP A 63 8.25 -8.10 -14.07
CA ASP A 63 7.71 -6.74 -13.95
C ASP A 63 6.57 -6.67 -12.93
N LEU A 64 5.71 -7.69 -12.89
CA LEU A 64 4.70 -7.84 -11.85
C LEU A 64 5.31 -7.94 -10.46
N PHE A 65 6.42 -8.67 -10.30
CA PHE A 65 7.13 -8.76 -9.03
C PHE A 65 7.70 -7.41 -8.59
N GLN A 66 8.29 -6.63 -9.52
CA GLN A 66 8.78 -5.29 -9.23
C GLN A 66 7.65 -4.33 -8.83
N LEU A 67 6.53 -4.39 -9.55
CA LEU A 67 5.32 -3.63 -9.22
C LEU A 67 4.80 -3.98 -7.82
N TRP A 68 4.69 -5.27 -7.51
CA TRP A 68 4.22 -5.75 -6.20
C TRP A 68 5.14 -5.27 -5.07
N ARG A 69 6.46 -5.31 -5.28
CA ARG A 69 7.45 -4.80 -4.33
C ARG A 69 7.31 -3.29 -4.13
N ALA A 70 7.23 -2.52 -5.21
CA ALA A 70 7.12 -1.07 -5.15
C ALA A 70 5.84 -0.60 -4.44
N VAL A 71 4.71 -1.29 -4.69
CA VAL A 71 3.44 -1.05 -3.99
C VAL A 71 3.56 -1.39 -2.51
N GLY A 72 4.22 -2.50 -2.18
CA GLY A 72 4.47 -2.88 -0.80
C GLY A 72 5.31 -1.87 -0.02
N GLU A 73 6.41 -1.41 -0.62
CA GLU A 73 7.29 -0.39 -0.02
C GLU A 73 6.54 0.94 0.17
N GLU A 74 5.73 1.35 -0.80
CA GLU A 74 4.89 2.56 -0.67
C GLU A 74 3.85 2.43 0.45
N TRP A 75 3.16 1.29 0.50
CA TRP A 75 2.17 1.02 1.55
C TRP A 75 2.79 1.14 2.94
N LEU A 76 3.96 0.53 3.17
CA LEU A 76 4.66 0.60 4.45
C LEU A 76 5.04 2.04 4.82
N ARG A 77 5.51 2.83 3.84
CA ARG A 77 5.80 4.26 4.03
C ARG A 77 4.55 5.04 4.45
N LEU A 78 3.46 4.90 3.69
CA LEU A 78 2.19 5.60 3.96
C LEU A 78 1.58 5.20 5.30
N ARG A 79 1.69 3.92 5.65
CA ARG A 79 1.24 3.39 6.94
C ARG A 79 2.01 4.01 8.09
N GLN A 80 3.34 4.07 8.00
CA GLN A 80 4.16 4.71 9.02
C GLN A 80 3.79 6.20 9.16
N GLU A 81 3.62 6.91 8.05
CA GLU A 81 3.18 8.31 8.05
C GLU A 81 1.79 8.50 8.69
N ALA A 82 0.86 7.57 8.46
CA ALA A 82 -0.47 7.61 9.07
C ALA A 82 -0.41 7.40 10.58
N ILE A 83 0.44 6.47 11.05
CA ILE A 83 0.71 6.24 12.47
C ILE A 83 1.29 7.49 13.11
N ASP A 84 2.36 8.05 12.54
CA ASP A 84 3.05 9.22 13.07
C ASP A 84 2.09 10.43 13.13
N ARG A 85 1.31 10.64 12.08
CA ARG A 85 0.30 11.71 12.03
C ARG A 85 -0.80 11.50 13.06
N TYR A 86 -1.27 10.27 13.28
CA TYR A 86 -2.31 9.99 14.27
C TYR A 86 -1.86 10.30 15.71
N PHE A 87 -0.62 9.96 16.06
CA PHE A 87 -0.10 10.20 17.41
C PHE A 87 0.30 11.65 17.67
N THR A 88 0.56 12.43 16.62
CA THR A 88 0.90 13.86 16.71
C THR A 88 -0.31 14.79 16.53
N ALA A 89 -1.41 14.32 15.94
CA ALA A 89 -2.58 15.14 15.66
C ALA A 89 -3.42 15.46 16.91
N PRO A 90 -4.11 16.63 16.93
CA PRO A 90 -5.13 16.95 17.92
C PRO A 90 -6.24 15.90 17.98
N ALA A 91 -6.83 15.69 19.17
CA ALA A 91 -7.88 14.69 19.36
C ALA A 91 -9.10 14.88 18.43
N ALA A 92 -9.43 16.13 18.08
CA ALA A 92 -10.51 16.46 17.17
C ALA A 92 -10.29 15.99 15.71
N GLU A 93 -9.03 15.84 15.28
CA GLU A 93 -8.67 15.43 13.91
C GLU A 93 -8.57 13.91 13.76
N LYS A 94 -8.32 13.19 14.87
CA LYS A 94 -8.10 11.73 14.87
C LYS A 94 -9.19 10.93 14.18
N PRO A 95 -10.50 11.20 14.35
CA PRO A 95 -11.55 10.46 13.65
C PRO A 95 -11.43 10.52 12.12
N GLN A 96 -11.09 11.69 11.57
CA GLN A 96 -10.94 11.87 10.12
C GLN A 96 -9.70 11.15 9.58
N LEU A 97 -8.62 11.11 10.36
CA LEU A 97 -7.42 10.34 10.01
C LEU A 97 -7.70 8.83 9.97
N LEU A 98 -8.50 8.32 10.91
CA LEU A 98 -8.92 6.92 10.92
C LEU A 98 -9.87 6.60 9.76
N ASP A 99 -10.80 7.49 9.42
CA ASP A 99 -11.66 7.32 8.24
C ASP A 99 -10.84 7.23 6.95
N ALA A 100 -9.85 8.12 6.77
CA ALA A 100 -8.96 8.09 5.61
C ALA A 100 -8.13 6.79 5.52
N GLU A 101 -7.68 6.26 6.67
CA GLU A 101 -6.96 4.98 6.71
C GLU A 101 -7.86 3.80 6.35
N ILE A 102 -9.11 3.78 6.81
CA ILE A 102 -10.08 2.75 6.41
C ILE A 102 -10.25 2.72 4.89
N GLU A 103 -10.41 3.88 4.26
CA GLU A 103 -10.57 3.95 2.80
C GLU A 103 -9.27 3.58 2.07
N ARG A 104 -8.10 3.92 2.62
CA ARG A 104 -6.80 3.47 2.10
C ARG A 104 -6.66 1.96 2.16
N LEU A 105 -7.07 1.30 3.25
CA LEU A 105 -7.05 -0.16 3.36
C LEU A 105 -7.97 -0.83 2.33
N LYS A 106 -9.13 -0.23 2.02
CA LYS A 106 -10.01 -0.73 0.96
C LYS A 106 -9.35 -0.64 -0.40
N ALA A 107 -8.77 0.52 -0.73
CA ALA A 107 -8.03 0.73 -1.97
C ALA A 107 -6.84 -0.23 -2.09
N LEU A 108 -6.12 -0.47 -1.00
CA LEU A 108 -5.02 -1.45 -0.95
C LEU A 108 -5.52 -2.86 -1.26
N ARG A 109 -6.64 -3.30 -0.67
CA ARG A 109 -7.21 -4.62 -0.94
C ARG A 109 -7.54 -4.78 -2.41
N GLU A 110 -8.24 -3.81 -3.00
CA GLU A 110 -8.61 -3.85 -4.41
C GLU A 110 -7.38 -3.84 -5.32
N LEU A 111 -6.38 -3.02 -4.98
CA LEU A 111 -5.11 -2.98 -5.71
C LEU A 111 -4.39 -4.33 -5.65
N ILE A 112 -4.28 -4.98 -4.48
CA ILE A 112 -3.59 -6.28 -4.38
C ILE A 112 -4.33 -7.35 -5.20
N LEU A 113 -5.67 -7.35 -5.19
CA LEU A 113 -6.47 -8.24 -6.03
C LEU A 113 -6.24 -7.95 -7.52
N ALA A 114 -6.18 -6.67 -7.92
CA ALA A 114 -5.90 -6.27 -9.30
C ALA A 114 -4.49 -6.66 -9.77
N LEU A 115 -3.50 -6.68 -8.88
CA LEU A 115 -2.12 -7.07 -9.19
C LEU A 115 -1.93 -8.59 -9.30
N ASN A 116 -2.92 -9.39 -8.88
CA ASN A 116 -2.84 -10.84 -8.92
C ASN A 116 -4.08 -11.41 -9.64
N PRO A 117 -4.01 -11.67 -10.96
CA PRO A 117 -5.16 -12.15 -11.74
C PRO A 117 -5.67 -13.53 -11.29
N GLU A 118 -4.83 -14.33 -10.61
CA GLU A 118 -5.22 -15.61 -10.01
C GLU A 118 -5.77 -15.47 -8.57
N ALA A 119 -5.88 -14.25 -8.04
CA ALA A 119 -6.40 -14.05 -6.70
C ALA A 119 -7.87 -14.47 -6.62
N ASN A 120 -8.17 -15.37 -5.68
CA ASN A 120 -9.55 -15.66 -5.32
C ASN A 120 -10.15 -14.43 -4.60
N PRO A 121 -11.18 -13.76 -5.15
CA PRO A 121 -11.76 -12.56 -4.54
C PRO A 121 -12.41 -12.84 -3.18
N ASN A 122 -12.76 -14.10 -2.90
CA ASN A 122 -13.34 -14.54 -1.64
C ASN A 122 -12.29 -14.83 -0.56
N GLU A 123 -11.00 -14.83 -0.91
CA GLU A 123 -9.91 -15.02 0.05
C GLU A 123 -9.21 -13.70 0.39
N PRO A 124 -8.79 -13.50 1.65
CA PRO A 124 -8.00 -12.33 2.04
C PRO A 124 -6.68 -12.28 1.25
N PRO A 125 -6.36 -11.16 0.56
CA PRO A 125 -5.09 -11.03 -0.11
C PRO A 125 -3.93 -11.00 0.90
N ARG A 126 -2.75 -11.44 0.46
CA ARG A 126 -1.55 -11.42 1.29
C ARG A 126 -1.02 -9.99 1.42
N MET A 127 -0.80 -9.53 2.65
CA MET A 127 -0.26 -8.18 2.87
C MET A 127 1.20 -8.11 2.41
N PRO A 128 1.65 -7.02 1.77
CA PRO A 128 3.08 -6.76 1.60
C PRO A 128 3.78 -6.74 2.96
N ARG A 129 4.83 -7.56 3.12
CA ARG A 129 5.55 -7.69 4.39
C ARG A 129 6.71 -6.71 4.46
N GLU A 130 6.92 -6.11 5.64
CA GLU A 130 8.21 -5.53 6.02
C GLU A 130 9.30 -6.62 5.92
N GLY A 131 10.29 -6.42 5.06
CA GLY A 131 11.44 -7.30 4.97
C GLY A 131 11.26 -8.52 4.07
N GLY A 132 11.02 -8.28 2.78
CA GLY A 132 11.22 -9.27 1.71
C GLY A 132 12.70 -9.62 1.47
N ARG A 133 13.42 -10.13 2.48
CA ARG A 133 14.66 -10.89 2.27
C ARG A 133 14.68 -12.12 3.15
N GLY A 134 14.39 -13.26 2.52
CA GLY A 134 15.04 -14.53 2.83
C GLY A 134 14.92 -15.07 4.26
N ARG A 135 13.77 -15.63 4.61
CA ARG A 135 13.73 -16.78 5.54
C ARG A 135 14.14 -18.07 4.81
N ARG A 136 15.22 -18.03 4.04
CA ARG A 136 15.88 -19.18 3.42
C ARG A 136 17.35 -19.13 3.81
N GLY A 137 17.57 -19.65 5.00
CA GLY A 137 18.86 -19.73 5.66
C GLY A 137 18.65 -20.47 6.97
N ARG A 138 18.09 -21.68 6.91
CA ARG A 138 18.20 -22.66 7.99
C ARG A 138 19.65 -23.16 7.99
N GLY A 139 20.59 -22.24 8.17
CA GLY A 139 21.99 -22.51 8.40
C GLY A 139 22.15 -22.71 9.90
N LYS A 140 22.35 -23.97 10.29
CA LYS A 140 23.04 -24.33 11.53
C LYS A 140 24.31 -23.48 11.64
N GLY A 141 24.42 -22.67 12.68
CA GLY A 141 25.54 -21.75 12.93
C GLY A 141 24.96 -20.52 13.63
N ALA A 142 24.55 -20.60 14.90
CA ALA A 142 25.44 -20.58 16.04
C ALA A 142 26.46 -19.44 15.97
N ASP A 143 25.98 -18.20 15.89
CA ASP A 143 26.70 -17.03 16.41
C ASP A 143 25.76 -16.29 17.35
N ASN A 144 25.98 -16.48 18.65
CA ASN A 144 25.40 -15.66 19.72
C ASN A 144 25.96 -14.24 19.58
N LYS A 145 25.41 -13.43 18.68
CA LYS A 145 25.56 -11.99 18.75
C LYS A 145 24.72 -11.52 19.93
N PRO A 146 25.25 -10.76 20.90
CA PRO A 146 24.42 -10.13 21.91
C PRO A 146 23.35 -9.32 21.17
N VAL A 147 22.09 -9.70 21.38
CA VAL A 147 20.97 -8.89 20.90
C VAL A 147 21.13 -7.57 21.63
N ASP A 148 21.49 -6.52 20.90
CA ASP A 148 21.56 -5.17 21.43
C ASP A 148 20.21 -4.89 22.09
N GLU A 149 20.19 -4.85 23.43
CA GLU A 149 18.98 -4.71 24.23
C GLU A 149 18.25 -3.42 23.86
N ALA A 150 18.99 -2.38 23.45
CA ALA A 150 18.41 -1.14 22.96
C ALA A 150 17.70 -1.34 21.62
N ALA A 151 18.27 -2.13 20.70
CA ALA A 151 17.64 -2.46 19.43
C ALA A 151 16.38 -3.33 19.61
N ALA A 152 16.42 -4.30 20.53
CA ALA A 152 15.27 -5.13 20.87
C ALA A 152 14.15 -4.31 21.51
N LYS A 153 14.49 -3.43 22.45
CA LYS A 153 13.53 -2.51 23.08
C LYS A 153 12.92 -1.55 22.07
N ALA A 154 13.72 -0.92 21.22
CA ALA A 154 13.23 -0.03 20.17
C ALA A 154 12.29 -0.76 19.17
N ALA A 155 12.56 -2.04 18.89
CA ALA A 155 11.66 -2.85 18.06
C ALA A 155 10.35 -3.19 18.78
N ALA A 156 10.38 -3.47 20.08
CA ALA A 156 9.20 -3.69 20.89
C ALA A 156 8.34 -2.42 21.00
N ASP A 157 8.96 -1.27 21.23
CA ASP A 157 8.28 0.03 21.31
C ASP A 157 7.58 0.36 19.98
N ARG A 158 8.26 0.15 18.83
CA ARG A 158 7.63 0.30 17.51
C ARG A 158 6.40 -0.59 17.34
N ARG A 159 6.47 -1.86 17.76
CA ARG A 159 5.32 -2.78 17.69
C ARG A 159 4.15 -2.31 18.55
N ALA A 160 4.44 -1.87 19.77
CA ALA A 160 3.40 -1.36 20.67
C ALA A 160 2.69 -0.11 20.10
N VAL A 161 3.40 0.77 19.40
CA VAL A 161 2.81 1.93 18.72
C VAL A 161 1.88 1.49 17.59
N VAL A 162 2.31 0.52 16.76
CA VAL A 162 1.50 -0.05 15.67
C VAL A 162 0.23 -0.70 16.22
N GLU A 163 0.36 -1.55 17.26
CA GLU A 163 -0.77 -2.25 17.88
C GLU A 163 -1.83 -1.28 18.42
N ARG A 164 -1.40 -0.21 19.11
CA ARG A 164 -2.33 0.84 19.60
C ARG A 164 -3.04 1.58 18.47
N TYR A 165 -2.35 1.80 17.35
CA TYR A 165 -2.96 2.41 16.18
C TYR A 165 -3.99 1.48 15.52
N GLU A 166 -3.66 0.19 15.37
CA GLU A 166 -4.57 -0.83 14.85
C GLU A 166 -5.82 -0.99 15.73
N GLU A 167 -5.66 -0.95 17.05
CA GLU A 167 -6.78 -1.00 18.00
C GLU A 167 -7.69 0.22 17.88
N ALA A 168 -7.10 1.42 17.73
CA ALA A 168 -7.87 2.64 17.50
C ALA A 168 -8.66 2.57 16.19
N LEU A 169 -8.03 2.06 15.12
CA LEU A 169 -8.66 1.87 13.83
C LEU A 169 -9.81 0.86 13.90
N ALA A 170 -9.61 -0.29 14.56
CA ALA A 170 -10.63 -1.31 14.75
C ALA A 170 -11.81 -0.80 15.58
N THR A 171 -11.54 -0.05 16.65
CA THR A 171 -12.56 0.56 17.51
C THR A 171 -13.38 1.59 16.75
N HIS A 172 -12.73 2.45 15.96
CA HIS A 172 -13.39 3.46 15.14
C HIS A 172 -14.22 2.82 14.01
N ALA A 173 -13.68 1.81 13.31
CA ALA A 173 -14.44 1.08 12.31
C ALA A 173 -15.69 0.41 12.91
N LYS A 174 -15.56 -0.19 14.10
CA LYS A 174 -16.68 -0.79 14.84
C LYS A 174 -17.74 0.25 15.22
N SER A 175 -17.34 1.42 15.73
CA SER A 175 -18.28 2.49 16.09
C SER A 175 -19.07 3.01 14.87
N ARG A 176 -18.42 3.01 13.70
CA ARG A 176 -19.01 3.38 12.40
C ARG A 176 -19.76 2.24 11.72
N ARG A 177 -19.76 1.02 12.29
CA ARG A 177 -20.30 -0.20 11.68
C ARG A 177 -19.71 -0.52 10.30
N ILE A 178 -18.43 -0.19 10.10
CA ILE A 178 -17.68 -0.49 8.88
C ILE A 178 -16.84 -1.73 9.13
N ALA A 179 -16.92 -2.71 8.23
CA ALA A 179 -16.03 -3.86 8.24
C ALA A 179 -14.64 -3.46 7.69
N LEU A 180 -13.59 -3.71 8.47
CA LEU A 180 -12.22 -3.54 7.98
C LEU A 180 -11.88 -4.62 6.94
N PRO A 181 -11.13 -4.28 5.88
CA PRO A 181 -10.57 -5.27 4.97
C PRO A 181 -9.67 -6.27 5.73
N THR A 182 -9.83 -7.55 5.42
CA THR A 182 -9.00 -8.63 5.98
C THR A 182 -7.84 -8.94 5.05
N PHE A 183 -6.68 -9.25 5.63
CA PHE A 183 -5.45 -9.63 4.91
C PHE A 183 -4.83 -10.90 5.53
N ARG A 184 -4.04 -11.64 4.73
CA ARG A 184 -3.30 -12.86 5.14
C ARG A 184 -1.81 -12.60 5.36
#